data_AF-A0A369SBR0-F1
#
_entry.id   AF-A0A369SBR0-F1
#
_cell.length_a   1.000
_cell.length_b   1.000
_cell.length_c   1.000
_cell.angle_alpha   90.00
_cell.angle_beta   90.00
_cell.angle_gamma   90.00
#
_symmetry.space_group_name_H-M   'P 1'
#
loop_
_entity.id
_entity.type
_entity.pdbx_description
1 polymer ?
#
loop_
_entity_poly.entity_id
_entity_poly.type
_entity_poly.pdbx_seq_one_letter_code
_entity_poly.pdbx_strand_id
1 'polypeptide(L)'
;MRFKVSRTFMIILIILNVILLFKLYTSRWNKTNETSIKISLPVRYQKILRATREKVIQMSPNFEFFSRRPSAKGCKTRAFLLMVINSNPQNFEKRNAIRKTWGNGSDYNNLLNTTYAWRTVFIIGRKASEDVNQKIEEESVKYGDLVLGDFIDHMKNLTFKTLLGMRWANSFCKPMFLYKGDDDVFVNAPRLFQYLVKLANENTTKLWLGRANFKPGERIPIRDKKHKYFVSYQDFNETLFPAFCSGFSYIFSYDVLRDMLLVVKYFKKLETIDDIYISLLARKIGVKPTHHKGFHWFNPPNPNHMFTVYEISSRFAEHDIKPNQQEKLLKMAKVGMKLFPKVY
;
A
#
# COMPACT_ATOMS: atom_id res chain seq x y z
N MET A 1 -50.02 15.36 50.51
CA MET A 1 -49.64 16.35 49.48
C MET A 1 -48.88 15.64 48.36
N ARG A 2 -49.46 15.47 47.16
CA ARG A 2 -48.75 14.89 46.00
C ARG A 2 -48.00 16.02 45.28
N PHE A 3 -46.67 16.02 45.33
CA PHE A 3 -45.86 16.96 44.57
C PHE A 3 -46.02 16.67 43.07
N LYS A 4 -46.72 17.54 42.33
CA LYS A 4 -46.74 17.52 40.86
C LYS A 4 -45.42 18.09 40.37
N VAL A 5 -44.50 17.21 39.97
CA VAL A 5 -43.28 17.63 39.25
C VAL A 5 -43.70 18.14 37.86
N SER A 6 -43.42 19.41 37.58
CA SER A 6 -43.73 20.03 36.29
C SER A 6 -43.00 19.30 35.16
N ARG A 7 -43.67 19.07 34.01
CA ARG A 7 -43.05 18.50 32.80
C ARG A 7 -41.79 19.27 32.38
N THR A 8 -41.78 20.58 32.59
CA THR A 8 -40.63 21.45 32.31
C THR A 8 -39.42 21.08 33.17
N PHE A 9 -39.63 20.72 34.44
CA PHE A 9 -38.57 20.31 35.37
C PHE A 9 -37.94 18.98 34.95
N MET A 10 -38.75 18.01 34.51
CA MET A 10 -38.26 16.73 33.96
C MET A 10 -37.42 16.93 32.69
N ILE A 11 -37.85 17.81 31.79
CA ILE A 11 -37.10 18.12 30.56
C ILE A 11 -35.75 18.77 30.88
N ILE A 12 -35.71 19.71 31.82
CA ILE A 12 -34.47 20.35 32.28
C ILE A 12 -33.52 19.31 32.88
N LEU A 13 -34.01 18.39 33.70
CA LEU A 13 -33.21 17.31 34.29
C LEU A 13 -32.61 16.39 33.23
N ILE A 14 -33.36 16.06 32.17
CA ILE A 14 -32.85 15.25 31.06
C ILE A 14 -31.75 16.00 30.30
N ILE A 15 -31.97 17.27 29.98
CA ILE A 15 -30.97 18.11 29.28
C ILE A 15 -29.70 18.24 30.11
N LEU A 16 -29.81 18.49 31.42
CA LEU A 16 -28.66 18.58 32.33
C LEU A 16 -27.90 17.25 32.40
N ASN A 17 -28.59 16.11 32.44
CA ASN A 17 -27.96 14.79 32.40
C ASN A 17 -27.24 14.53 31.06
N VAL A 18 -27.83 14.92 29.93
CA VAL A 18 -27.20 14.80 28.60
C VAL A 18 -25.96 15.69 28.51
N ILE A 19 -26.01 16.92 29.01
CA ILE A 19 -24.85 17.83 29.07
C ILE A 19 -23.76 17.27 29.99
N LEU A 20 -24.14 16.71 31.14
CA LEU A 20 -23.19 16.10 32.08
C LEU A 20 -22.54 14.86 31.48
N LEU A 21 -23.31 13.98 30.83
CA LEU A 21 -22.80 12.83 30.09
C LEU A 21 -21.87 13.26 28.95
N PHE A 22 -22.23 14.33 28.22
CA PHE A 22 -21.38 14.89 27.18
C PHE A 22 -20.08 15.47 27.75
N LYS A 23 -20.12 16.19 28.89
CA LYS A 23 -18.93 16.70 29.59
C LYS A 23 -18.04 15.59 30.16
N LEU A 24 -18.63 14.55 30.74
CA LEU A 24 -17.91 13.38 31.24
C LEU A 24 -17.28 12.60 30.07
N TYR A 25 -18.00 12.50 28.96
CA TYR A 25 -17.49 11.92 27.72
C TYR A 25 -16.32 12.74 27.17
N THR A 26 -16.44 14.06 27.01
CA THR A 26 -15.36 14.92 26.48
C THR A 26 -14.17 15.01 27.44
N SER A 27 -14.39 15.00 28.76
CA SER A 27 -13.32 14.93 29.77
C SER A 27 -12.55 13.60 29.70
N ARG A 28 -13.26 12.47 29.59
CA ARG A 28 -12.65 11.16 29.37
C ARG A 28 -11.97 11.06 28.01
N TRP A 29 -12.50 11.74 27.00
CA TRP A 29 -11.93 11.84 25.65
C TRP A 29 -10.62 12.65 25.65
N ASN A 30 -10.57 13.75 26.40
CA ASN A 30 -9.34 14.54 26.57
C ASN A 30 -8.27 13.77 27.36
N LYS A 31 -8.65 13.01 28.40
CA LYS A 31 -7.71 12.14 29.15
C LYS A 31 -7.17 10.95 28.34
N THR A 32 -7.88 10.47 27.32
CA THR A 32 -7.43 9.35 26.47
C THR A 32 -6.56 9.79 25.29
N ASN A 33 -6.59 11.07 24.92
CA ASN A 33 -5.78 11.63 23.82
C ASN A 33 -4.26 11.67 24.09
N GLU A 34 -3.81 11.34 25.31
CA GLU A 34 -2.38 11.20 25.65
C GLU A 34 -1.83 9.77 25.58
N THR A 35 -2.63 8.79 25.15
CA THR A 35 -2.09 7.47 24.80
C THR A 35 -1.40 7.54 23.44
N SER A 36 -0.21 8.16 23.43
CA SER A 36 0.78 7.94 22.39
C SER A 36 0.96 6.43 22.26
N ILE A 37 0.53 5.86 21.13
CA ILE A 37 0.81 4.46 20.83
C ILE A 37 2.33 4.37 20.80
N LYS A 38 2.94 3.73 21.80
CA LYS A 38 4.37 3.44 21.84
C LYS A 38 4.69 2.41 20.75
N ILE A 39 4.77 2.88 19.51
CA ILE A 39 5.22 2.08 18.38
C ILE A 39 6.73 1.98 18.50
N SER A 40 7.23 0.76 18.70
CA SER A 40 8.66 0.48 18.61
C SER A 40 8.90 -0.45 17.43
N LEU A 41 10.00 -0.22 16.72
CA LEU A 41 10.41 -1.12 15.64
C LEU A 41 10.82 -2.47 16.21
N PRO A 42 10.52 -3.59 15.52
CA PRO A 42 10.93 -4.92 15.94
C PRO A 42 12.43 -5.00 16.23
N VAL A 43 12.83 -5.75 17.27
CA VAL A 43 14.23 -5.93 17.66
C VAL A 43 15.08 -6.41 16.48
N ARG A 44 14.54 -7.32 15.65
CA ARG A 44 15.18 -7.79 14.42
C ARG A 44 15.50 -6.65 13.45
N TYR A 45 14.56 -5.72 13.25
CA TYR A 45 14.79 -4.56 12.38
C TYR A 45 15.79 -3.59 12.98
N GLN A 46 15.76 -3.36 14.31
CA GLN A 46 16.78 -2.55 14.98
C GLN A 46 18.19 -3.17 14.81
N LYS A 47 18.32 -4.49 14.92
CA LYS A 47 19.58 -5.21 14.62
C LYS A 47 20.01 -5.00 13.17
N ILE A 48 19.09 -5.09 12.21
CA ILE A 48 19.36 -4.81 10.79
C ILE A 48 19.86 -3.38 10.59
N LEU A 49 19.22 -2.37 11.23
CA LEU A 49 19.65 -0.98 11.14
C LEU A 49 21.05 -0.75 11.71
N ARG A 50 21.42 -1.47 12.78
CA ARG A 50 22.76 -1.42 13.36
C ARG A 50 23.80 -2.08 12.45
N ALA A 51 23.47 -3.24 11.86
CA ALA A 51 24.34 -3.97 10.95
C ALA A 51 24.51 -3.27 9.59
N THR A 52 23.49 -2.56 9.11
CA THR A 52 23.53 -1.79 7.84
C THR A 52 24.08 -0.37 8.00
N ARG A 53 24.78 -0.08 9.10
CA ARG A 53 25.68 1.09 9.17
C ARG A 53 26.82 0.98 8.14
N GLU A 54 27.10 -0.22 7.65
CA GLU A 54 27.82 -0.44 6.41
C GLU A 54 26.85 -0.21 5.24
N LYS A 55 27.15 0.80 4.41
CA LYS A 55 26.34 1.27 3.27
C LYS A 55 25.64 0.11 2.55
N VAL A 56 24.34 0.22 2.29
CA VAL A 56 23.69 -0.61 1.27
C VAL A 56 24.45 -0.34 -0.03
N ILE A 57 25.28 -1.31 -0.47
CA ILE A 57 26.01 -1.21 -1.73
C ILE A 57 24.97 -1.03 -2.82
N GLN A 58 24.90 0.19 -3.36
CA GLN A 58 24.02 0.52 -4.46
C GLN A 58 24.56 -0.23 -5.67
N MET A 59 23.88 -1.31 -6.06
CA MET A 59 24.24 -2.03 -7.26
C MET A 59 23.98 -1.15 -8.48
N SER A 60 24.81 -1.29 -9.51
CA SER A 60 24.60 -0.62 -10.79
C SER A 60 23.21 -0.95 -11.33
N PRO A 61 22.45 0.05 -11.84
CA PRO A 61 21.11 -0.13 -12.39
C PRO A 61 21.09 -0.85 -13.75
N ASN A 62 21.92 -1.86 -13.96
CA ASN A 62 21.94 -2.66 -15.19
C ASN A 62 20.85 -3.74 -15.15
N PHE A 63 19.61 -3.34 -14.92
CA PHE A 63 18.46 -4.21 -15.10
C PHE A 63 17.48 -3.60 -16.10
N GLU A 64 16.87 -4.48 -16.90
CA GLU A 64 15.93 -4.18 -17.98
C GLU A 64 14.96 -3.05 -17.56
N PHE A 65 14.84 -2.04 -18.42
CA PHE A 65 13.93 -0.90 -18.31
C PHE A 65 14.20 0.12 -17.20
N PHE A 66 15.31 0.08 -16.48
CA PHE A 66 15.65 1.19 -15.58
C PHE A 66 16.13 2.41 -16.37
N SER A 67 15.53 3.57 -16.12
CA SER A 67 15.91 4.81 -16.78
C SER A 67 17.21 5.37 -16.23
N ARG A 68 18.07 5.93 -17.11
CA ARG A 68 19.25 6.72 -16.70
C ARG A 68 18.90 8.13 -16.18
N ARG A 69 17.64 8.55 -16.35
CA ARG A 69 17.11 9.84 -15.88
C ARG A 69 17.13 9.96 -14.35
N PRO A 70 17.17 11.19 -13.79
CA PRO A 70 17.06 11.41 -12.35
C PRO A 70 15.88 10.63 -11.79
N SER A 71 16.19 9.63 -10.98
CA SER A 71 15.23 8.73 -10.36
C SER A 71 15.41 8.78 -8.84
N ALA A 72 14.44 8.23 -8.11
CA ALA A 72 14.45 8.17 -6.67
C ALA A 72 15.78 7.60 -6.17
N LYS A 73 16.46 8.36 -5.31
CA LYS A 73 17.73 7.93 -4.70
C LYS A 73 17.49 6.67 -3.88
N GLY A 74 18.44 5.74 -3.84
CA GLY A 74 18.35 4.58 -2.95
C GLY A 74 18.22 4.95 -1.47
N CYS A 75 17.78 3.99 -0.66
CA CYS A 75 17.72 4.14 0.79
C CYS A 75 19.13 4.00 1.38
N LYS A 76 19.54 4.92 2.28
CA LYS A 76 20.85 4.83 2.96
C LYS A 76 20.92 3.64 3.91
N THR A 77 19.80 3.31 4.53
CA THR A 77 19.59 2.10 5.33
C THR A 77 18.37 1.35 4.80
N ARG A 78 18.22 0.09 5.21
CA ARG A 78 17.06 -0.72 4.80
C ARG A 78 15.79 -0.09 5.35
N ALA A 79 14.75 0.04 4.52
CA ALA A 79 13.47 0.52 4.99
C ALA A 79 12.68 -0.55 5.77
N PHE A 80 11.85 -0.18 6.74
CA PHE A 80 10.94 -1.14 7.37
C PHE A 80 9.77 -1.42 6.42
N LEU A 81 9.10 -0.37 5.99
CA LEU A 81 8.06 -0.41 4.96
C LEU A 81 8.49 0.44 3.75
N LEU A 82 8.56 -0.18 2.58
CA LEU A 82 8.64 0.54 1.31
C LEU A 82 7.32 0.36 0.55
N MET A 83 6.63 1.47 0.30
CA MET A 83 5.48 1.54 -0.57
C MET A 83 5.93 1.83 -2.00
N VAL A 84 5.62 0.92 -2.91
CA VAL A 84 5.91 0.98 -4.33
C VAL A 84 4.59 1.14 -5.06
N ILE A 85 4.33 2.35 -5.56
CA ILE A 85 3.04 2.73 -6.13
C ILE A 85 3.15 2.81 -7.65
N ASN A 86 2.43 1.96 -8.36
CA ASN A 86 2.32 2.04 -9.81
C ASN A 86 1.44 3.25 -10.17
N SER A 87 1.95 4.18 -10.99
CA SER A 87 1.21 5.38 -11.40
C SER A 87 1.37 5.64 -12.89
N ASN A 88 0.38 6.29 -13.52
CA ASN A 88 0.49 6.76 -14.90
C ASN A 88 1.22 8.11 -14.96
N PRO A 89 2.05 8.41 -15.98
CA PRO A 89 2.70 9.71 -16.13
C PRO A 89 1.74 10.89 -15.94
N GLN A 90 0.51 10.81 -16.47
CA GLN A 90 -0.46 11.92 -16.37
C GLN A 90 -1.12 12.06 -14.99
N ASN A 91 -0.99 11.09 -14.09
CA ASN A 91 -1.68 11.07 -12.80
C ASN A 91 -0.97 11.91 -11.72
N PHE A 92 -0.51 13.11 -12.07
CA PHE A 92 0.16 14.04 -11.15
C PHE A 92 -0.68 14.33 -9.90
N GLU A 93 -1.98 14.55 -10.08
CA GLU A 93 -2.91 14.85 -8.98
C GLU A 93 -3.05 13.68 -8.00
N LYS A 94 -3.18 12.44 -8.51
CA LYS A 94 -3.23 11.23 -7.67
C LYS A 94 -1.95 11.09 -6.85
N ARG A 95 -0.78 11.21 -7.47
CA ARG A 95 0.51 11.15 -6.76
C ARG A 95 0.60 12.22 -5.68
N ASN A 96 0.22 13.46 -6.00
CA ASN A 96 0.22 14.56 -5.03
C ASN A 96 -0.75 14.33 -3.86
N ALA A 97 -1.95 13.79 -4.12
CA ALA A 97 -2.90 13.43 -3.08
C ALA A 97 -2.32 12.35 -2.16
N ILE A 98 -1.68 11.33 -2.71
CA ILE A 98 -0.98 10.28 -1.94
C ILE A 98 0.14 10.88 -1.09
N ARG A 99 1.02 11.73 -1.66
CA ARG A 99 2.10 12.42 -0.93
C ARG A 99 1.59 13.26 0.24
N LYS A 100 0.45 13.94 0.07
CA LYS A 100 -0.15 14.79 1.12
C LYS A 100 -0.90 13.99 2.19
N THR A 101 -1.19 12.71 1.93
CA THR A 101 -2.04 11.88 2.78
C THR A 101 -1.29 10.63 3.24
N TRP A 102 -1.78 9.45 2.89
CA TRP A 102 -1.30 8.19 3.43
C TRP A 102 0.09 7.81 2.91
N GLY A 103 0.60 8.42 1.84
CA GLY A 103 1.95 8.17 1.34
C GLY A 103 3.05 8.85 2.15
N ASN A 104 2.72 9.74 3.08
CA ASN A 104 3.69 10.46 3.90
C ASN A 104 4.08 9.67 5.16
N GLY A 105 5.32 9.18 5.19
CA GLY A 105 5.90 8.48 6.33
C GLY A 105 6.62 9.36 7.36
N SER A 106 6.63 10.69 7.21
CA SER A 106 7.44 11.61 8.03
C SER A 106 7.25 11.42 9.53
N ASP A 107 6.00 11.27 9.98
CA ASP A 107 5.66 11.14 11.40
C ASP A 107 6.29 9.89 12.01
N TYR A 108 6.28 8.77 11.27
CA TYR A 108 6.90 7.50 11.71
C TYR A 108 8.42 7.57 11.69
N ASN A 109 8.99 8.21 10.67
CA ASN A 109 10.42 8.40 10.55
C ASN A 109 10.97 9.24 11.72
N ASN A 110 10.28 10.33 12.07
CA ASN A 110 10.62 11.19 13.19
C ASN A 110 10.46 10.46 14.53
N LEU A 111 9.30 9.82 14.75
CA LEU A 111 9.00 9.09 15.97
C LEU A 111 10.03 7.99 16.28
N LEU A 112 10.49 7.29 15.24
CA LEU A 112 11.40 6.15 15.36
C LEU A 112 12.88 6.53 15.16
N ASN A 113 13.18 7.83 15.03
CA ASN A 113 14.52 8.38 14.81
C ASN A 113 15.27 7.66 13.67
N THR A 114 14.60 7.47 12.53
CA THR A 114 15.18 6.83 11.33
C THR A 114 14.59 7.42 10.05
N THR A 115 15.40 7.59 9.01
CA THR A 115 14.94 8.15 7.73
C THR A 115 14.05 7.19 6.92
N TYR A 116 14.06 5.89 7.24
CA TYR A 116 13.44 4.85 6.42
C TYR A 116 12.58 3.87 7.23
N ALA A 117 11.95 4.28 8.33
CA ALA A 117 10.85 3.46 8.87
C ALA A 117 9.77 3.26 7.79
N TRP A 118 9.50 4.31 7.04
CA TRP A 118 8.54 4.32 5.97
C TRP A 118 9.03 5.16 4.81
N ARG A 119 9.04 4.59 3.61
CA ARG A 119 9.24 5.35 2.37
C ARG A 119 8.20 4.99 1.33
N THR A 120 7.78 5.98 0.56
CA THR A 120 6.92 5.80 -0.62
C THR A 120 7.70 6.21 -1.86
N VAL A 121 7.57 5.43 -2.93
CA VAL A 121 8.09 5.74 -4.27
C VAL A 121 7.04 5.41 -5.32
N PHE A 122 7.03 6.16 -6.43
CA PHE A 122 6.12 5.95 -7.54
C PHE A 122 6.88 5.36 -8.73
N ILE A 123 6.35 4.30 -9.32
CA ILE A 123 6.92 3.68 -10.52
C ILE A 123 6.17 4.21 -11.74
N ILE A 124 6.91 4.81 -12.67
CA ILE A 124 6.36 5.49 -13.84
C ILE A 124 7.21 5.16 -15.06
N GLY A 125 6.60 4.81 -16.19
CA GLY A 125 7.29 4.73 -17.48
C GLY A 125 7.42 6.11 -18.15
N ARG A 126 7.60 6.11 -19.47
CA ARG A 126 7.62 7.33 -20.31
C ARG A 126 6.36 7.39 -21.16
N LYS A 127 5.95 8.58 -21.58
CA LYS A 127 4.85 8.76 -22.54
C LYS A 127 5.42 9.13 -23.90
N ALA A 128 4.65 8.91 -24.98
CA ALA A 128 5.03 9.37 -26.32
C ALA A 128 5.05 10.91 -26.45
N SER A 129 4.34 11.61 -25.56
CA SER A 129 4.35 13.08 -25.51
C SER A 129 5.54 13.57 -24.69
N GLU A 130 6.40 14.36 -25.33
CA GLU A 130 7.60 14.91 -24.70
C GLU A 130 7.26 15.94 -23.62
N ASP A 131 6.22 16.76 -23.81
CA ASP A 131 5.73 17.69 -22.79
C ASP A 131 5.37 17.00 -21.48
N VAL A 132 4.80 15.78 -21.56
CA VAL A 132 4.49 14.98 -20.37
C VAL A 132 5.77 14.46 -19.73
N ASN A 133 6.75 14.03 -20.52
CA ASN A 133 8.04 13.54 -20.00
C ASN A 133 8.82 14.65 -19.29
N GLN A 134 8.85 15.86 -19.86
CA GLN A 134 9.49 17.02 -19.23
C GLN A 134 8.87 17.34 -17.86
N LYS A 135 7.54 17.40 -17.77
CA LYS A 135 6.82 17.61 -16.50
C LYS A 135 7.10 16.51 -15.47
N ILE A 136 7.32 15.27 -15.92
CA ILE A 136 7.72 14.15 -15.06
C ILE A 136 9.15 14.32 -14.54
N GLU A 137 10.06 14.82 -15.35
CA GLU A 137 11.43 15.09 -14.92
C GLU A 137 11.49 16.23 -13.89
N GLU A 138 10.73 17.31 -14.11
CA GLU A 138 10.54 18.39 -13.13
C GLU A 138 9.96 17.85 -11.81
N GLU A 139 8.92 16.99 -11.88
CA GLU A 139 8.36 16.33 -10.71
C GLU A 139 9.40 15.44 -10.00
N SER A 140 10.20 14.68 -10.77
CA SER A 140 11.23 13.78 -10.24
C SER A 140 12.30 14.56 -9.48
N VAL A 141 12.77 15.66 -10.04
CA VAL A 141 13.75 16.56 -9.39
C VAL A 141 13.16 17.17 -8.12
N LYS A 142 11.90 17.62 -8.18
CA LYS A 142 11.23 18.29 -7.06
C LYS A 142 11.00 17.38 -5.85
N TYR A 143 10.51 16.16 -6.07
CA TYR A 143 10.09 15.27 -4.97
C TYR A 143 11.08 14.12 -4.69
N GLY A 144 11.92 13.74 -5.66
CA GLY A 144 12.93 12.69 -5.48
C GLY A 144 12.36 11.30 -5.17
N ASP A 145 11.09 11.06 -5.50
CA ASP A 145 10.34 9.84 -5.18
C ASP A 145 9.84 9.06 -6.41
N LEU A 146 10.22 9.50 -7.62
CA LEU A 146 9.86 8.82 -8.87
C LEU A 146 10.95 7.83 -9.30
N VAL A 147 10.60 6.56 -9.48
CA VAL A 147 11.43 5.57 -10.14
C VAL A 147 11.00 5.50 -11.60
N LEU A 148 11.85 6.04 -12.48
CA LEU A 148 11.52 6.17 -13.89
C LEU A 148 11.95 4.94 -14.69
N GLY A 149 11.04 4.44 -15.51
CA GLY A 149 11.26 3.37 -16.45
C GLY A 149 11.62 3.87 -17.85
N ASP A 150 12.39 3.07 -18.57
CA ASP A 150 12.66 3.20 -19.99
C ASP A 150 11.74 2.29 -20.80
N PHE A 151 10.43 2.54 -20.70
CA PHE A 151 9.39 1.85 -21.47
C PHE A 151 8.18 2.77 -21.63
N ILE A 152 7.46 2.65 -22.74
CA ILE A 152 6.22 3.41 -22.95
C ILE A 152 5.17 2.92 -21.94
N ASP A 153 4.69 3.84 -21.11
CA ASP A 153 3.72 3.57 -20.06
C ASP A 153 2.33 3.40 -20.66
N HIS A 154 2.04 2.16 -21.03
CA HIS A 154 0.77 1.70 -21.56
C HIS A 154 0.20 0.63 -20.62
N MET A 155 -1.11 0.41 -20.63
CA MET A 155 -1.74 -0.65 -19.82
C MET A 155 -1.19 -2.06 -20.14
N LYS A 156 -0.59 -2.22 -21.34
CA LYS A 156 0.11 -3.44 -21.75
C LYS A 156 1.47 -3.64 -21.09
N ASN A 157 1.96 -2.67 -20.32
CA ASN A 157 3.27 -2.76 -19.68
C ASN A 157 3.18 -2.77 -18.14
N LEU A 158 2.03 -3.18 -17.59
CA LEU A 158 1.81 -3.20 -16.16
C LEU A 158 2.79 -4.15 -15.44
N THR A 159 3.03 -5.33 -16.01
CA THR A 159 4.00 -6.29 -15.46
C THR A 159 5.42 -5.75 -15.47
N PHE A 160 5.81 -5.02 -16.52
CA PHE A 160 7.12 -4.36 -16.56
C PHE A 160 7.26 -3.31 -15.47
N LYS A 161 6.21 -2.52 -15.23
CA LYS A 161 6.17 -1.52 -14.16
C LYS A 161 6.31 -2.17 -12.78
N THR A 162 5.54 -3.23 -12.50
CA THR A 162 5.64 -3.96 -11.23
C THR A 162 7.04 -4.57 -11.03
N LEU A 163 7.62 -5.19 -12.07
CA LEU A 163 8.98 -5.73 -12.02
C LEU A 163 10.06 -4.65 -11.82
N LEU A 164 9.92 -3.49 -12.46
CA LEU A 164 10.81 -2.35 -12.24
C LEU A 164 10.80 -1.93 -10.76
N GLY A 165 9.61 -1.79 -10.16
CA GLY A 165 9.47 -1.46 -8.74
C GLY A 165 10.13 -2.50 -7.82
N MET A 166 9.90 -3.80 -8.11
CA MET A 166 10.53 -4.89 -7.36
C MET A 166 12.06 -4.88 -7.47
N ARG A 167 12.60 -4.72 -8.69
CA ARG A 167 14.05 -4.67 -8.94
C ARG A 167 14.70 -3.45 -8.28
N TRP A 168 14.06 -2.28 -8.37
CA TRP A 168 14.54 -1.08 -7.70
C TRP A 168 14.55 -1.28 -6.19
N ALA A 169 13.47 -1.81 -5.61
CA ALA A 169 13.40 -2.08 -4.19
C ALA A 169 14.51 -3.05 -3.74
N ASN A 170 14.73 -4.15 -4.46
CA ASN A 170 15.79 -5.11 -4.11
C ASN A 170 17.21 -4.54 -4.27
N SER A 171 17.44 -3.67 -5.25
CA SER A 171 18.77 -3.13 -5.53
C SER A 171 19.12 -1.94 -4.64
N PHE A 172 18.14 -1.07 -4.36
CA PHE A 172 18.38 0.25 -3.80
C PHE A 172 17.81 0.48 -2.41
N CYS A 173 16.90 -0.36 -1.90
CA CYS A 173 16.30 -0.13 -0.58
C CYS A 173 16.26 -1.35 0.34
N LYS A 174 16.18 -2.56 -0.24
CA LYS A 174 16.10 -3.86 0.45
C LYS A 174 15.16 -3.79 1.67
N PRO A 175 13.89 -3.40 1.49
CA PRO A 175 12.98 -3.16 2.62
C PRO A 175 12.72 -4.45 3.40
N MET A 176 12.24 -4.36 4.65
CA MET A 176 11.74 -5.53 5.40
C MET A 176 10.40 -6.01 4.80
N PHE A 177 9.52 -5.06 4.50
CA PHE A 177 8.27 -5.29 3.76
C PHE A 177 8.18 -4.37 2.55
N LEU A 178 7.83 -4.94 1.40
CA LEU A 178 7.45 -4.20 0.22
C LEU A 178 5.92 -4.20 0.11
N TYR A 179 5.31 -3.03 0.13
CA TYR A 179 3.92 -2.85 -0.28
C TYR A 179 3.90 -2.47 -1.75
N LYS A 180 3.16 -3.22 -2.58
CA LYS A 180 2.80 -2.83 -3.94
C LYS A 180 1.38 -2.30 -3.90
N GLY A 181 1.13 -1.16 -4.53
CA GLY A 181 -0.23 -0.69 -4.76
C GLY A 181 -0.36 0.13 -6.04
N ASP A 182 -1.60 0.45 -6.40
CA ASP A 182 -1.93 1.33 -7.51
C ASP A 182 -2.31 2.74 -7.01
N ASP A 183 -2.34 3.73 -7.90
CA ASP A 183 -2.53 5.15 -7.55
C ASP A 183 -3.99 5.59 -7.31
N ASP A 184 -4.94 4.67 -7.45
CA ASP A 184 -6.36 4.79 -7.13
C ASP A 184 -6.76 3.98 -5.89
N VAL A 185 -5.79 3.67 -5.02
CA VAL A 185 -6.04 2.99 -3.74
C VAL A 185 -5.94 4.00 -2.60
N PHE A 186 -6.82 3.88 -1.61
CA PHE A 186 -6.60 4.47 -0.28
C PHE A 186 -5.93 3.44 0.62
N VAL A 187 -4.89 3.85 1.35
CA VAL A 187 -4.24 2.98 2.33
C VAL A 187 -4.46 3.55 3.73
N ASN A 188 -5.03 2.74 4.63
CA ASN A 188 -5.00 3.02 6.07
C ASN A 188 -3.61 2.66 6.60
N ALA A 189 -2.65 3.46 6.19
CA ALA A 189 -1.26 3.11 6.29
C ALA A 189 -0.72 3.10 7.75
N PRO A 190 -1.23 3.93 8.69
CA PRO A 190 -0.96 3.76 10.11
C PRO A 190 -1.35 2.37 10.67
N ARG A 191 -2.56 1.89 10.34
CA ARG A 191 -3.03 0.56 10.76
C ARG A 191 -2.20 -0.54 10.11
N LEU A 192 -1.91 -0.40 8.82
CA LEU A 192 -1.07 -1.36 8.12
C LEU A 192 0.33 -1.45 8.75
N PHE A 193 0.95 -0.32 9.08
CA PHE A 193 2.26 -0.28 9.72
C PHE A 193 2.28 -1.02 11.06
N GLN A 194 1.28 -0.79 11.91
CA GLN A 194 1.15 -1.50 13.19
C GLN A 194 0.99 -3.02 13.01
N TYR A 195 0.19 -3.43 12.04
CA TYR A 195 0.02 -4.84 11.71
C TYR A 195 1.33 -5.49 11.24
N LEU A 196 2.11 -4.81 10.39
CA LEU A 196 3.42 -5.30 9.95
C LEU A 196 4.44 -5.37 11.08
N VAL A 197 4.41 -4.43 12.04
CA VAL A 197 5.26 -4.50 13.25
C VAL A 197 4.94 -5.75 14.05
N LYS A 198 3.64 -6.07 14.22
CA LYS A 198 3.21 -7.31 14.87
C LYS A 198 3.74 -8.55 14.15
N LEU A 199 3.53 -8.66 12.83
CA LEU A 199 4.02 -9.79 12.04
C LEU A 199 5.54 -9.97 12.11
N ALA A 200 6.29 -8.86 12.12
CA ALA A 200 7.74 -8.90 12.24
C ALA A 200 8.22 -9.35 13.62
N ASN A 201 7.51 -9.01 14.70
CA ASN A 201 7.79 -9.53 16.04
C ASN A 201 7.50 -11.03 16.16
N GLU A 202 6.53 -11.53 15.40
CA GLU A 202 6.22 -12.96 15.25
C GLU A 202 7.21 -13.69 14.33
N ASN A 203 8.27 -13.00 13.85
CA ASN A 203 9.27 -13.52 12.91
C ASN A 203 8.68 -14.09 11.61
N THR A 204 7.56 -13.52 11.14
CA THR A 204 6.92 -13.95 9.90
C THR A 204 7.89 -13.85 8.71
N THR A 205 8.04 -14.94 7.96
CA THR A 205 8.80 -15.05 6.70
C THR A 205 7.92 -15.64 5.62
N LYS A 206 8.38 -15.64 4.36
CA LYS A 206 7.61 -16.16 3.21
C LYS A 206 6.23 -15.52 3.07
N LEU A 207 6.12 -14.23 3.42
CA LEU A 207 4.86 -13.50 3.41
C LEU A 207 4.54 -13.00 2.00
N TRP A 208 3.38 -13.39 1.50
CA TRP A 208 2.69 -12.71 0.41
C TRP A 208 1.25 -12.46 0.84
N LEU A 209 0.92 -11.23 1.22
CA LEU A 209 -0.35 -10.86 1.85
C LEU A 209 -1.16 -9.94 0.94
N GLY A 210 -2.46 -10.17 0.83
CA GLY A 210 -3.35 -9.29 0.07
C GLY A 210 -4.78 -9.81 0.06
N ARG A 211 -5.59 -9.32 -0.89
CA ARG A 211 -6.87 -9.93 -1.20
C ARG A 211 -6.62 -11.19 -2.04
N ALA A 212 -6.38 -12.32 -1.39
CA ALA A 212 -6.12 -13.56 -2.11
C ALA A 212 -7.40 -14.19 -2.67
N ASN A 213 -7.31 -14.68 -3.90
CA ASN A 213 -8.32 -15.41 -4.64
C ASN A 213 -7.81 -16.85 -4.81
N PHE A 214 -8.49 -17.80 -4.19
CA PHE A 214 -8.09 -19.20 -4.15
C PHE A 214 -8.95 -20.09 -5.03
N LYS A 215 -10.15 -19.62 -5.41
CA LYS A 215 -11.12 -20.45 -6.12
C LYS A 215 -10.65 -20.65 -7.56
N PRO A 216 -10.41 -21.90 -7.99
CA PRO A 216 -10.20 -22.17 -9.41
C PRO A 216 -11.37 -21.63 -10.21
N GLY A 217 -11.08 -20.92 -11.31
CA GLY A 217 -12.12 -20.37 -12.18
C GLY A 217 -12.67 -18.99 -11.77
N GLU A 218 -12.30 -18.46 -10.60
CA GLU A 218 -12.69 -17.09 -10.18
C GLU A 218 -12.17 -16.02 -11.16
N ARG A 219 -11.03 -16.29 -11.77
CA ARG A 219 -10.53 -15.59 -12.96
C ARG A 219 -9.84 -16.62 -13.87
N ILE A 220 -10.25 -16.67 -15.13
CA ILE A 220 -9.65 -17.54 -16.15
C ILE A 220 -8.89 -16.73 -17.20
N PRO A 221 -7.91 -17.33 -17.91
CA PRO A 221 -7.24 -16.67 -19.02
C PRO A 221 -8.23 -16.31 -20.13
N ILE A 222 -8.29 -15.03 -20.50
CA ILE A 222 -9.14 -14.56 -21.58
C ILE A 222 -8.37 -14.66 -22.89
N ARG A 223 -8.90 -15.41 -23.85
CA ARG A 223 -8.25 -15.70 -25.13
C ARG A 223 -8.69 -14.79 -26.28
N ASP A 224 -9.59 -13.85 -26.02
CA ASP A 224 -9.97 -12.82 -26.97
C ASP A 224 -8.92 -11.70 -27.03
N LYS A 225 -8.26 -11.54 -28.19
CA LYS A 225 -7.23 -10.53 -28.45
C LYS A 225 -7.72 -9.09 -28.27
N LYS A 226 -9.03 -8.84 -28.34
CA LYS A 226 -9.62 -7.51 -28.14
C LYS A 226 -9.81 -7.17 -26.66
N HIS A 227 -9.78 -8.16 -25.78
CA HIS A 227 -10.00 -7.95 -24.36
C HIS A 227 -8.76 -7.35 -23.68
N LYS A 228 -8.96 -6.38 -22.77
CA LYS A 228 -7.84 -5.70 -22.06
C LYS A 228 -6.92 -6.65 -21.27
N TYR A 229 -7.47 -7.77 -20.81
CA TYR A 229 -6.76 -8.83 -20.08
C TYR A 229 -6.53 -10.07 -20.95
N PHE A 230 -6.32 -9.89 -22.27
CA PHE A 230 -5.95 -10.98 -23.16
C PHE A 230 -4.66 -11.68 -22.70
N VAL A 231 -4.65 -13.01 -22.74
CA VAL A 231 -3.46 -13.84 -22.54
C VAL A 231 -3.41 -14.91 -23.63
N SER A 232 -2.32 -14.97 -24.38
CA SER A 232 -2.17 -16.00 -25.42
C SER A 232 -1.83 -17.37 -24.84
N TYR A 233 -2.11 -18.44 -25.57
CA TYR A 233 -1.67 -19.80 -25.18
C TYR A 233 -0.14 -19.93 -25.13
N GLN A 234 0.58 -19.13 -25.91
CA GLN A 234 2.04 -19.09 -25.88
C GLN A 234 2.58 -18.47 -24.59
N ASP A 235 1.88 -17.48 -24.04
CA ASP A 235 2.29 -16.80 -22.81
C ASP A 235 1.86 -17.58 -21.56
N PHE A 236 0.70 -18.24 -21.62
CA PHE A 236 0.17 -19.08 -20.55
C PHE A 236 -0.74 -20.18 -21.12
N ASN A 237 -0.29 -21.43 -21.05
CA ASN A 237 -0.97 -22.57 -21.66
C ASN A 237 -1.97 -23.29 -20.73
N GLU A 238 -1.91 -23.07 -19.42
CA GLU A 238 -2.85 -23.65 -18.47
C GLU A 238 -4.27 -23.05 -18.62
N THR A 239 -5.28 -23.81 -18.21
CA THR A 239 -6.70 -23.42 -18.30
C THR A 239 -7.14 -22.52 -17.14
N LEU A 240 -6.46 -22.60 -15.99
CA LEU A 240 -6.81 -21.89 -14.78
C LEU A 240 -5.60 -21.11 -14.28
N PHE A 241 -5.82 -19.87 -13.84
CA PHE A 241 -4.79 -19.15 -13.13
C PHE A 241 -4.53 -19.78 -11.74
N PRO A 242 -3.28 -19.78 -11.26
CA PRO A 242 -2.99 -20.20 -9.89
C PRO A 242 -3.52 -19.15 -8.89
N ALA A 243 -3.61 -19.53 -7.61
CA ALA A 243 -4.05 -18.62 -6.55
C ALA A 243 -3.22 -17.31 -6.54
N PHE A 244 -3.90 -16.17 -6.41
CA PHE A 244 -3.27 -14.85 -6.55
C PHE A 244 -3.84 -13.81 -5.60
N CYS A 245 -3.03 -12.85 -5.18
CA CYS A 245 -3.52 -11.61 -4.58
C CYS A 245 -3.97 -10.64 -5.68
N SER A 246 -5.14 -10.01 -5.53
CA SER A 246 -5.65 -9.02 -6.49
C SER A 246 -4.64 -7.89 -6.74
N GLY A 247 -4.51 -7.47 -8.00
CA GLY A 247 -3.46 -6.55 -8.45
C GLY A 247 -3.40 -5.19 -7.77
N PHE A 248 -4.51 -4.66 -7.26
CA PHE A 248 -4.54 -3.30 -6.71
C PHE A 248 -3.63 -3.07 -5.50
N SER A 249 -3.41 -4.11 -4.68
CA SER A 249 -2.63 -3.99 -3.46
C SER A 249 -2.22 -5.34 -2.87
N TYR A 250 -0.94 -5.48 -2.52
CA TYR A 250 -0.40 -6.61 -1.77
C TYR A 250 0.96 -6.29 -1.14
N ILE A 251 1.43 -7.18 -0.26
CA ILE A 251 2.67 -7.04 0.50
C ILE A 251 3.53 -8.29 0.33
N PHE A 252 4.84 -8.09 0.18
CA PHE A 252 5.85 -9.14 0.30
C PHE A 252 6.77 -8.88 1.50
N SER A 253 7.21 -9.95 2.15
CA SER A 253 8.45 -9.89 2.93
C SER A 253 9.67 -9.89 1.99
N TYR A 254 10.81 -9.38 2.48
CA TYR A 254 12.02 -9.23 1.65
C TYR A 254 12.52 -10.50 0.99
N ASP A 255 12.47 -11.63 1.71
CA ASP A 255 12.86 -12.94 1.23
C ASP A 255 12.02 -13.36 0.01
N VAL A 256 10.70 -13.15 0.05
CA VAL A 256 9.80 -13.40 -1.07
C VAL A 256 10.15 -12.52 -2.27
N LEU A 257 10.33 -11.21 -2.05
CA LEU A 257 10.73 -10.26 -3.09
C LEU A 257 12.02 -10.71 -3.78
N ARG A 258 13.06 -11.02 -3.01
CA ARG A 258 14.37 -11.46 -3.51
C ARG A 258 14.23 -12.75 -4.31
N ASP A 259 13.55 -13.75 -3.77
CA ASP A 259 13.47 -15.08 -4.37
C ASP A 259 12.61 -15.07 -5.65
N MET A 260 11.54 -14.28 -5.69
CA MET A 260 10.76 -14.04 -6.91
C MET A 260 11.61 -13.48 -8.05
N LEU A 261 12.49 -12.51 -7.75
CA LEU A 261 13.36 -11.91 -8.76
C LEU A 261 14.37 -12.90 -9.35
N LEU A 262 14.79 -13.91 -8.60
CA LEU A 262 15.69 -14.97 -9.09
C LEU A 262 15.03 -15.88 -10.12
N VAL A 263 13.69 -16.00 -10.08
CA VAL A 263 12.93 -16.91 -10.95
C VAL A 263 12.23 -16.21 -12.13
N VAL A 264 12.32 -14.88 -12.24
CA VAL A 264 11.74 -14.10 -13.36
C VAL A 264 12.13 -14.65 -14.74
N LYS A 265 13.38 -15.10 -14.90
CA LYS A 265 13.92 -15.63 -16.17
C LYS A 265 13.22 -16.90 -16.67
N TYR A 266 12.45 -17.59 -15.84
CA TYR A 266 11.78 -18.83 -16.21
C TYR A 266 10.37 -18.63 -16.78
N PHE A 267 9.86 -17.39 -16.80
CA PHE A 267 8.50 -17.10 -17.25
C PHE A 267 8.47 -16.00 -18.29
N LYS A 268 7.72 -16.23 -19.36
CA LYS A 268 7.34 -15.16 -20.28
C LYS A 268 6.44 -14.17 -19.53
N LYS A 269 6.68 -12.88 -19.72
CA LYS A 269 5.99 -11.81 -18.99
C LYS A 269 4.53 -11.73 -19.47
N LEU A 270 3.58 -11.77 -18.53
CA LEU A 270 2.16 -11.52 -18.83
C LEU A 270 1.89 -10.02 -18.80
N GLU A 271 2.05 -9.36 -19.93
CA GLU A 271 2.06 -7.90 -20.10
C GLU A 271 1.00 -7.10 -19.30
N THR A 272 -0.27 -7.49 -19.40
CA THR A 272 -1.42 -6.75 -18.85
C THR A 272 -1.92 -7.23 -17.49
N ILE A 273 -1.34 -8.32 -16.95
CA ILE A 273 -1.87 -9.02 -15.78
C ILE A 273 -0.73 -9.32 -14.79
N ASP A 274 -0.29 -8.28 -14.09
CA ASP A 274 0.84 -8.36 -13.16
C ASP A 274 0.55 -9.25 -11.95
N ASP A 275 -0.66 -9.23 -11.42
CA ASP A 275 -1.06 -10.10 -10.30
C ASP A 275 -0.93 -11.59 -10.60
N ILE A 276 -1.32 -12.01 -11.81
CA ILE A 276 -1.11 -13.39 -12.26
C ILE A 276 0.37 -13.65 -12.56
N TYR A 277 1.10 -12.69 -13.13
CA TYR A 277 2.54 -12.89 -13.31
C TYR A 277 3.26 -13.12 -11.97
N ILE A 278 2.92 -12.33 -10.94
CA ILE A 278 3.43 -12.51 -9.56
C ILE A 278 3.07 -13.89 -9.01
N SER A 279 1.86 -14.39 -9.26
CA SER A 279 1.46 -15.72 -8.77
C SER A 279 2.26 -16.85 -9.40
N LEU A 280 2.69 -16.72 -10.66
CA LEU A 280 3.63 -17.66 -11.29
C LEU A 280 4.99 -17.68 -10.57
N LEU A 281 5.54 -16.50 -10.26
CA LEU A 281 6.79 -16.39 -9.53
C LEU A 281 6.65 -16.97 -8.11
N ALA A 282 5.57 -16.64 -7.41
CA ALA A 282 5.27 -17.14 -6.06
C ALA A 282 5.19 -18.67 -6.04
N ARG A 283 4.43 -19.25 -6.98
CA ARG A 283 4.27 -20.70 -7.14
C ARG A 283 5.62 -21.38 -7.37
N LYS A 284 6.50 -20.79 -8.19
CA LYS A 284 7.83 -21.33 -8.48
C LYS A 284 8.74 -21.40 -7.25
N ILE A 285 8.63 -20.43 -6.34
CA ILE A 285 9.40 -20.40 -5.08
C ILE A 285 8.66 -21.06 -3.90
N GLY A 286 7.52 -21.71 -4.14
CA GLY A 286 6.74 -22.40 -3.12
C GLY A 286 6.02 -21.49 -2.12
N VAL A 287 5.76 -20.23 -2.48
CA VAL A 287 5.02 -19.27 -1.66
C VAL A 287 3.56 -19.22 -2.11
N LYS A 288 2.63 -19.32 -1.15
CA LYS A 288 1.19 -19.19 -1.38
C LYS A 288 0.70 -17.81 -0.95
N PRO A 289 -0.32 -17.23 -1.61
CA PRO A 289 -0.91 -15.98 -1.17
C PRO A 289 -1.65 -16.18 0.16
N THR A 290 -1.61 -15.17 1.02
CA THR A 290 -2.32 -15.11 2.30
C THR A 290 -3.45 -14.10 2.17
N HIS A 291 -4.70 -14.57 2.33
CA HIS A 291 -5.87 -13.69 2.27
C HIS A 291 -5.97 -12.84 3.54
N HIS A 292 -6.24 -11.55 3.38
CA HIS A 292 -6.61 -10.68 4.48
C HIS A 292 -7.76 -9.74 4.09
N LYS A 293 -8.85 -9.76 4.86
CA LYS A 293 -10.08 -8.98 4.62
C LYS A 293 -9.86 -7.47 4.55
N GLY A 294 -8.78 -6.99 5.17
CA GLY A 294 -8.38 -5.59 5.15
C GLY A 294 -8.00 -5.07 3.74
N PHE A 295 -7.73 -5.96 2.78
CA PHE A 295 -7.58 -5.58 1.37
C PHE A 295 -8.95 -5.69 0.69
N HIS A 296 -9.60 -4.54 0.52
CA HIS A 296 -10.98 -4.47 0.08
C HIS A 296 -11.13 -3.78 -1.27
N TRP A 297 -12.10 -4.27 -2.04
CA TRP A 297 -12.60 -3.65 -3.25
C TRP A 297 -14.09 -3.96 -3.38
N PHE A 298 -14.84 -3.10 -4.05
CA PHE A 298 -16.24 -3.36 -4.36
C PHE A 298 -16.35 -4.15 -5.68
N ASN A 299 -17.15 -5.22 -5.66
CA ASN A 299 -17.49 -5.97 -6.87
C ASN A 299 -19.02 -6.17 -6.93
N PRO A 300 -19.77 -5.44 -7.79
CA PRO A 300 -19.28 -4.43 -8.74
C PRO A 300 -18.77 -3.15 -8.05
N PRO A 301 -17.95 -2.32 -8.72
CA PRO A 301 -17.48 -1.05 -8.18
C PRO A 301 -18.64 -0.13 -7.76
N ASN A 302 -18.51 0.55 -6.62
CA ASN A 302 -19.51 1.50 -6.12
C ASN A 302 -18.88 2.89 -5.88
N PRO A 303 -18.81 3.75 -6.89
CA PRO A 303 -18.16 5.07 -6.78
C PRO A 303 -18.91 6.04 -5.86
N ASN A 304 -20.16 5.75 -5.52
CA ASN A 304 -21.03 6.58 -4.68
C ASN A 304 -21.14 6.06 -3.25
N HIS A 305 -20.37 5.03 -2.88
CA HIS A 305 -20.40 4.48 -1.53
C HIS A 305 -20.00 5.53 -0.49
N MET A 306 -20.86 5.72 0.51
CA MET A 306 -20.56 6.56 1.66
C MET A 306 -19.86 5.72 2.72
N PHE A 307 -18.54 5.82 2.75
CA PHE A 307 -17.74 5.12 3.75
C PHE A 307 -18.09 5.54 5.18
N THR A 308 -18.14 4.56 6.07
CA THR A 308 -18.20 4.76 7.52
C THR A 308 -16.81 4.75 8.15
N VAL A 309 -16.69 5.32 9.36
CA VAL A 309 -15.44 5.29 10.13
C VAL A 309 -15.02 3.85 10.45
N TYR A 310 -15.98 2.97 10.77
CA TYR A 310 -15.70 1.57 11.06
C TYR A 310 -15.11 0.84 9.85
N GLU A 311 -15.75 0.95 8.68
CA GLU A 311 -15.25 0.32 7.45
C GLU A 311 -13.79 0.70 7.17
N ILE A 312 -13.51 2.00 7.08
CA ILE A 312 -12.18 2.50 6.72
C ILE A 312 -11.12 2.14 7.77
N SER A 313 -11.48 2.18 9.06
CA SER A 313 -10.55 1.82 10.13
C SER A 313 -10.27 0.33 10.26
N SER A 314 -11.14 -0.52 9.70
CA SER A 314 -10.95 -1.97 9.62
C SER A 314 -10.14 -2.42 8.40
N ARG A 315 -9.98 -1.54 7.40
CA ARG A 315 -9.31 -1.83 6.13
C ARG A 315 -7.83 -1.44 6.21
N PHE A 316 -7.00 -2.13 5.43
CA PHE A 316 -5.62 -1.76 5.11
C PHE A 316 -5.56 -1.01 3.79
N ALA A 317 -6.28 -1.49 2.77
CA ALA A 317 -6.32 -0.90 1.45
C ALA A 317 -7.75 -0.94 0.89
N GLU A 318 -8.17 0.15 0.27
CA GLU A 318 -9.46 0.30 -0.41
C GLU A 318 -9.24 0.74 -1.86
N HIS A 319 -9.77 -0.02 -2.82
CA HIS A 319 -9.67 0.27 -4.25
C HIS A 319 -10.66 1.34 -4.73
N ASP A 320 -10.44 1.87 -5.94
CA ASP A 320 -11.29 2.83 -6.65
C ASP A 320 -11.52 4.17 -5.90
N ILE A 321 -10.48 4.69 -5.26
CA ILE A 321 -10.53 5.95 -4.51
C ILE A 321 -9.93 7.10 -5.33
N LYS A 322 -10.72 8.18 -5.45
CA LYS A 322 -10.33 9.41 -6.16
C LYS A 322 -9.37 10.28 -5.32
N PRO A 323 -8.51 11.11 -5.95
CA PRO A 323 -7.60 12.03 -5.26
C PRO A 323 -8.27 12.86 -4.15
N ASN A 324 -9.44 13.43 -4.44
CA ASN A 324 -10.18 14.29 -3.52
C ASN A 324 -10.80 13.55 -2.31
N GLN A 325 -10.89 12.22 -2.35
CA GLN A 325 -11.40 11.41 -1.24
C GLN A 325 -10.30 11.03 -0.25
N GLN A 326 -9.04 11.01 -0.68
CA GLN A 326 -7.89 10.49 0.09
C GLN A 326 -7.77 11.13 1.49
N GLU A 327 -7.91 12.46 1.57
CA GLU A 327 -7.77 13.18 2.84
C GLU A 327 -8.93 12.88 3.81
N LYS A 328 -10.16 12.84 3.31
CA LYS A 328 -11.35 12.51 4.11
C LYS A 328 -11.21 11.12 4.70
N LEU A 329 -10.84 10.14 3.88
CA LEU A 329 -10.65 8.75 4.32
C LEU A 329 -9.51 8.63 5.32
N LEU A 330 -8.41 9.36 5.16
CA LEU A 330 -7.32 9.37 6.13
C LEU A 330 -7.77 9.92 7.49
N LYS A 331 -8.56 10.99 7.51
CA LYS A 331 -9.15 11.54 8.75
C LYS A 331 -10.04 10.49 9.42
N MET A 332 -10.91 9.83 8.66
CA MET A 332 -11.76 8.76 9.17
C MET A 332 -10.95 7.58 9.72
N ALA A 333 -9.90 7.15 9.02
CA ALA A 333 -8.99 6.11 9.48
C ALA A 333 -8.35 6.46 10.83
N LYS A 334 -7.81 7.68 10.97
CA LYS A 334 -7.19 8.15 12.22
C LYS A 334 -8.20 8.18 13.38
N VAL A 335 -9.43 8.63 13.14
CA VAL A 335 -10.52 8.60 14.13
C VAL A 335 -10.86 7.17 14.52
N GLY A 336 -11.08 6.30 13.53
CA GLY A 336 -11.47 4.92 13.80
C GLY A 336 -10.36 4.08 14.43
N MET A 337 -9.09 4.40 14.22
CA MET A 337 -7.99 3.76 14.97
C MET A 337 -8.05 4.05 16.47
N LYS A 338 -8.54 5.23 16.88
CA LYS A 338 -8.76 5.57 18.29
C LYS A 338 -9.99 4.86 18.86
N LEU A 339 -11.07 4.81 18.08
CA LEU A 339 -12.33 4.16 18.49
C LEU A 339 -12.23 2.62 18.51
N PHE A 340 -11.44 2.06 17.59
CA PHE A 340 -11.34 0.63 17.32
C PHE A 340 -9.85 0.19 17.30
N PRO A 341 -9.15 0.22 18.45
CA PRO A 341 -7.70 0.00 18.51
C PRO A 341 -7.28 -1.46 18.25
N LYS A 342 -8.20 -2.43 18.37
CA LYS A 342 -7.92 -3.87 18.21
C LYS A 342 -8.51 -4.49 16.94
N VAL A 343 -9.05 -3.70 16.02
CA VAL A 343 -9.58 -4.24 14.76
C VAL A 343 -8.42 -4.53 13.82
N TYR A 344 -8.26 -5.82 13.50
CA TYR A 344 -7.39 -6.37 12.48
C TYR A 344 -8.25 -7.12 11.45
#